data_AF-A0A6I3LDH9-F1
#
_entry.id   AF-A0A6I3LDH9-F1
#
_cell.length_a   1.000
_cell.length_b   1.000
_cell.length_c   1.000
_cell.angle_alpha   90.00
_cell.angle_beta   90.00
_cell.angle_gamma   90.00
#
_symmetry.space_group_name_H-M   'P 1'
#
loop_
_entity.id
_entity.type
_entity.pdbx_description
1 polymer ?
#
loop_
_entity_poly.entity_id
_entity_poly.type
_entity_poly.pdbx_seq_one_letter_code
_entity_poly.pdbx_strand_id
1 'polypeptide(L)'
;EADLGLVYDYSLVPRTFPDEVTTRELGDEPMLLIRPTGDGARPGPAHAEVRALAGTPWITNSRGSADDELALRMCAICGFVPRIHHRI
;
A
#
# COMPACT_ATOMS: atom_id res chain seq x y z
N GLU A 1 -11.18 -24.44 -7.82
CA GLU A 1 -10.93 -24.14 -9.24
C GLU A 1 -11.72 -22.89 -9.60
N ALA A 2 -11.15 -21.97 -10.37
CA ALA A 2 -11.77 -20.70 -10.73
C ALA A 2 -11.37 -20.30 -12.15
N ASP A 3 -12.36 -19.87 -12.95
CA ASP A 3 -12.15 -19.49 -14.35
C ASP A 3 -11.76 -18.01 -14.52
N LEU A 4 -11.99 -17.18 -13.49
CA LEU A 4 -11.72 -15.75 -13.49
C LEU A 4 -11.23 -15.30 -12.11
N GLY A 5 -10.25 -14.41 -12.09
CA GLY A 5 -9.76 -13.74 -10.89
C GLY A 5 -9.85 -12.23 -11.01
N LEU A 6 -10.29 -11.57 -9.95
CA LEU A 6 -10.10 -10.12 -9.76
C LEU A 6 -8.91 -9.92 -8.85
N VAL A 7 -7.91 -9.19 -9.32
CA VAL A 7 -6.65 -8.97 -8.61
C VAL A 7 -6.25 -7.51 -8.71
N TYR A 8 -5.48 -7.06 -7.74
CA TYR A 8 -4.76 -5.80 -7.82
C TYR A 8 -3.34 -6.03 -8.31
N ASP A 9 -2.86 -5.09 -9.13
CA ASP A 9 -1.47 -4.91 -9.45
C ASP A 9 -1.00 -3.58 -8.82
N TYR A 10 0.12 -3.60 -8.12
CA TYR A 10 0.60 -2.45 -7.36
C TYR A 10 1.86 -1.89 -8.01
N SER A 11 1.88 -0.59 -8.28
CA SER A 11 2.99 0.09 -8.97
C SER A 11 4.36 -0.10 -8.32
N LEU A 12 4.42 -0.25 -6.99
CA LEU A 12 5.66 -0.53 -6.27
C LEU A 12 5.90 -2.02 -6.03
N VAL A 13 4.92 -2.89 -6.26
CA VAL A 13 5.03 -4.36 -6.10
C VAL A 13 4.36 -5.02 -7.30
N PRO A 14 4.92 -4.85 -8.51
CA PRO A 14 4.28 -5.30 -9.73
C PRO A 14 4.16 -6.82 -9.73
N ARG A 15 3.00 -7.32 -10.15
CA ARG A 15 2.72 -8.75 -10.22
C ARG A 15 3.19 -9.32 -11.56
N THR A 16 3.80 -10.51 -11.50
CA THR A 16 4.03 -11.34 -12.70
C THR A 16 2.88 -12.31 -12.86
N PHE A 17 2.34 -12.40 -14.08
CA PHE A 17 1.28 -13.34 -14.43
C PHE A 17 1.86 -14.49 -15.26
N PRO A 18 1.38 -15.73 -15.06
CA PRO A 18 1.74 -16.85 -15.93
C PRO A 18 1.26 -16.61 -17.36
N ASP A 19 1.99 -17.16 -18.34
CA ASP A 19 1.68 -17.00 -19.77
C ASP A 19 0.33 -17.66 -20.15
N GLU A 20 -0.17 -18.59 -19.33
CA GLU A 20 -1.45 -19.27 -19.52
C GLU A 20 -2.66 -18.41 -19.15
N VAL A 21 -2.46 -17.23 -18.56
CA VAL A 21 -3.54 -16.33 -18.12
C VAL A 21 -3.51 -15.05 -18.93
N THR A 22 -4.66 -14.68 -19.51
CA THR A 22 -4.83 -13.36 -20.11
C THR A 22 -5.28 -12.35 -19.05
N THR A 23 -4.59 -11.22 -18.96
CA THR A 23 -4.96 -10.11 -18.08
C THR A 23 -5.60 -8.97 -18.86
N ARG A 24 -6.54 -8.28 -18.21
CA ARG A 24 -7.17 -7.07 -18.74
C ARG A 24 -7.30 -6.06 -17.61
N GLU A 25 -6.77 -4.87 -17.81
CA GLU A 25 -6.94 -3.76 -16.87
C GLU A 25 -8.43 -3.36 -16.81
N LEU A 26 -8.94 -3.24 -15.59
CA LEU A 26 -10.31 -2.76 -15.34
C LEU A 26 -10.34 -1.29 -14.95
N GLY A 27 -9.24 -0.77 -14.41
CA GLY A 27 -9.04 0.61 -13.99
C GLY A 27 -7.93 0.72 -12.96
N ASP A 28 -7.62 1.96 -12.55
CA ASP A 28 -6.67 2.28 -11.51
C ASP A 28 -7.37 2.94 -10.31
N GLU A 29 -6.93 2.60 -9.10
CA GLU A 29 -7.31 3.31 -7.89
C GLU A 29 -6.07 3.59 -7.02
N PRO A 30 -5.95 4.80 -6.44
CA PRO A 30 -4.83 5.13 -5.59
C PRO A 30 -4.92 4.38 -4.26
N MET A 31 -3.77 3.90 -3.77
CA MET A 31 -3.65 3.49 -2.38
C MET A 31 -3.82 4.71 -1.48
N LEU A 32 -4.74 4.63 -0.51
CA LEU A 32 -5.06 5.72 0.40
C LEU A 32 -4.47 5.45 1.79
N LEU A 33 -4.05 6.54 2.44
CA LEU A 33 -3.65 6.54 3.84
C LEU A 33 -4.79 7.09 4.69
N ILE A 34 -5.24 6.32 5.67
CA ILE A 34 -6.29 6.74 6.59
C ILE A 34 -5.65 7.24 7.89
N ARG A 35 -6.08 8.40 8.35
CA ARG A 35 -5.61 9.04 9.58
C ARG A 35 -6.79 9.55 10.43
N PRO A 36 -6.64 9.65 11.76
CA PRO A 36 -7.64 10.28 12.62
C PRO A 36 -7.83 11.76 12.26
N THR A 37 -9.08 12.21 12.14
CA THR A 37 -9.45 13.59 11.77
C THR A 37 -8.97 14.66 12.76
N GLY A 38 -8.54 14.26 13.97
CA GLY A 38 -8.14 15.16 15.05
C GLY A 38 -6.65 15.51 15.11
N ASP A 39 -5.83 15.07 14.16
CA ASP A 39 -4.38 15.31 14.18
C ASP A 39 -3.96 16.72 13.74
N GLY A 40 -4.92 17.54 13.30
CA GLY A 40 -4.70 18.95 12.92
C GLY A 40 -3.84 19.13 11.67
N ALA A 41 -3.47 18.04 10.99
CA ALA A 41 -2.66 18.09 9.78
C ALA A 41 -3.52 18.61 8.62
N ARG A 42 -3.02 19.64 7.93
CA ARG A 42 -3.61 20.05 6.65
C ARG A 42 -3.09 19.11 5.55
N PRO A 43 -3.95 18.75 4.57
CA PRO A 43 -3.49 18.00 3.42
C PRO A 43 -2.35 18.71 2.70
N GLY A 44 -1.35 17.95 2.31
CA GLY A 44 -0.17 18.37 1.60
C GLY A 44 0.28 17.29 0.61
N PRO A 45 1.50 17.39 0.06
CA PRO A 45 2.02 16.37 -0.83
C PRO A 45 2.12 15.02 -0.12
N ALA A 46 1.63 13.94 -0.74
CA ALA A 46 1.56 12.61 -0.13
C ALA A 46 2.89 12.13 0.48
N HIS A 47 4.01 12.35 -0.21
CA HIS A 47 5.34 11.99 0.31
C HIS A 47 5.71 12.74 1.61
N ALA A 48 5.27 13.99 1.74
CA ALA A 48 5.53 14.80 2.93
C ALA A 48 4.65 14.33 4.09
N GLU A 49 3.40 13.99 3.80
CA GLU A 49 2.47 13.43 4.79
C GLU A 49 2.93 12.08 5.33
N VAL A 50 3.34 11.17 4.45
CA VAL A 50 3.85 9.85 4.85
C VAL A 50 5.15 10.00 5.64
N ARG A 51 6.07 10.87 5.21
CA ARG A 51 7.32 11.16 5.94
C ARG A 51 7.06 11.72 7.34
N ALA A 52 6.05 12.56 7.50
CA ALA A 52 5.67 13.12 8.80
C ALA A 52 5.18 12.06 9.80
N LEU A 53 4.82 10.86 9.33
CA LEU A 53 4.43 9.72 10.16
C LEU A 53 5.60 8.79 10.52
N ALA A 54 6.84 9.19 10.25
CA ALA A 54 8.00 8.44 10.71
C ALA A 54 7.96 8.29 12.25
N GLY A 55 8.08 7.05 12.73
CA GLY A 55 8.06 6.71 14.17
C GLY A 55 6.67 6.51 14.80
N THR A 56 5.59 6.91 14.12
CA THR A 56 4.23 6.61 14.58
C THR A 56 3.92 5.12 14.42
N PRO A 57 2.96 4.55 15.17
CA PRO A 57 2.57 3.16 15.00
C PRO A 57 1.65 2.99 13.78
N TRP A 58 1.91 1.96 12.98
CA TRP A 58 1.13 1.65 11.78
C TRP A 58 0.28 0.41 11.97
N ILE A 59 -0.88 0.40 11.30
CA ILE A 59 -1.72 -0.78 11.08
C ILE A 59 -1.62 -1.09 9.59
N THR A 60 -1.22 -2.31 9.25
CA THR A 60 -1.15 -2.78 7.86
C THR A 60 -2.00 -4.03 7.67
N ASN A 61 -2.16 -4.47 6.42
CA ASN A 61 -2.80 -5.75 6.13
C ASN A 61 -1.90 -6.92 6.56
N SER A 62 -2.40 -8.13 6.34
CA SER A 62 -1.75 -9.38 6.71
C SER A 62 -0.29 -9.44 6.25
N ARG A 63 0.56 -10.10 7.03
CA ARG A 63 1.99 -10.18 6.68
C ARG A 63 2.18 -10.93 5.38
N GLY A 64 3.03 -10.39 4.50
CA GLY A 64 3.49 -11.09 3.29
C GLY A 64 2.51 -11.03 2.12
N SER A 65 1.44 -10.23 2.22
CA SER A 65 0.64 -9.84 1.07
C SER A 65 1.28 -8.67 0.31
N ALA A 66 0.93 -8.52 -0.96
CA ALA A 66 1.54 -7.51 -1.83
C ALA A 66 1.28 -6.07 -1.37
N ASP A 67 0.19 -5.83 -0.66
CA ASP A 67 -0.16 -4.56 -0.03
C ASP A 67 0.62 -4.27 1.28
N ASP A 68 0.97 -5.29 2.09
CA ASP A 68 1.93 -5.12 3.21
C ASP A 68 3.31 -4.73 2.66
N GLU A 69 3.74 -5.36 1.57
CA GLU A 69 4.99 -4.99 0.89
C GLU A 69 4.91 -3.59 0.25
N LEU A 70 3.78 -3.23 -0.36
CA LEU A 70 3.55 -1.89 -0.90
C LEU A 70 3.70 -0.83 0.19
N ALA A 71 3.10 -1.03 1.37
CA ALA A 71 3.21 -0.10 2.49
C ALA A 71 4.67 0.06 2.95
N LEU A 72 5.44 -1.03 3.01
CA LEU A 72 6.87 -1.01 3.33
C LEU A 72 7.67 -0.21 2.29
N ARG A 73 7.47 -0.48 0.99
CA ARG A 73 8.18 0.21 -0.09
C ARG A 73 7.81 1.69 -0.15
N MET A 74 6.54 2.05 0.06
CA MET A 74 6.08 3.44 0.15
C MET A 74 6.78 4.21 1.28
N CYS A 75 6.88 3.62 2.48
CA CYS A 75 7.59 4.23 3.59
C CYS A 75 9.09 4.35 3.32
N ALA A 76 9.69 3.34 2.69
CA ALA A 76 11.10 3.35 2.32
C ALA A 76 11.44 4.47 1.33
N ILE A 77 10.58 4.73 0.33
CA ILE A 77 10.70 5.89 -0.58
C ILE A 77 10.63 7.21 0.19
N CYS A 78 9.82 7.25 1.26
CA CYS A 78 9.75 8.38 2.18
C CYS A 78 10.91 8.43 3.20
N GLY A 79 11.87 7.50 3.12
CA GLY A 79 13.10 7.50 3.89
C GLY A 79 13.00 6.90 5.30
N PHE A 80 11.99 6.09 5.60
CA PHE A 80 11.89 5.42 6.90
C PHE A 80 11.32 4.00 6.83
N VAL A 81 11.59 3.21 7.87
CA VAL A 81 10.95 1.90 8.08
C VAL A 81 9.76 2.09 9.03
N PRO A 82 8.53 1.68 8.67
CA PRO A 82 7.36 1.92 9.49
C PRO A 82 7.38 1.03 10.74
N ARG A 83 6.93 1.57 11.87
CA ARG A 83 6.75 0.80 13.11
C ARG A 83 5.37 0.12 13.09
N ILE A 84 5.29 -1.06 12.49
CA ILE A 84 4.03 -1.81 12.37
C ILE A 84 3.66 -2.39 13.73
N HIS A 85 2.61 -1.84 14.34
CA HIS A 85 2.10 -2.25 15.65
C HIS A 85 1.02 -3.33 15.53
N HIS A 86 0.25 -3.31 14.43
CA HIS A 86 -0.81 -4.28 14.20
C HIS A 86 -0.84 -4.69 12.72
N ARG A 87 -1.26 -5.94 12.49
CA ARG A 87 -1.58 -6.48 11.17
C ARG A 87 -2.95 -7.14 11.24
N ILE A 88 -3.78 -6.87 10.24
CA ILE A 88 -5.13 -7.42 10.09
C ILE A 88 -5.05 -8.75 9.34
#